data_AF-A0A1F3KWE8-F1
#
_entry.id   AF-A0A1F3KWE8-F1
#
_cell.length_a   1.000
_cell.length_b   1.000
_cell.length_c   1.000
_cell.angle_alpha   90.00
_cell.angle_beta   90.00
_cell.angle_gamma   90.00
#
_symmetry.space_group_name_H-M   'P 1'
#
loop_
_entity.id
_entity.type
_entity.pdbx_description
1 polymer ?
#
loop_
_entity_poly.entity_id
_entity_poly.type
_entity_poly.pdbx_seq_one_letter_code
_entity_poly.pdbx_strand_id
1 'polypeptide(L)' 'MKPASYIVYHVLRKIGLRRQDILSGKEFKDELGLDSIEIIYMVNLIESKLNISIPDNEIPKLVNIEKTVSYLERRIS' A
#
# COMPACT_ATOMS: atom_id res chain seq x y z
N MET A 1 -4.76 1.76 -18.21
CA MET A 1 -4.65 1.14 -16.87
C MET A 1 -4.71 2.23 -15.82
N LYS A 2 -5.28 2.00 -14.63
CA LYS A 2 -5.23 3.03 -13.56
C LYS A 2 -3.81 3.06 -12.96
N PRO A 3 -3.29 4.23 -12.57
CA PRO A 3 -1.94 4.32 -11.99
C PRO A 3 -1.86 3.63 -10.63
N ALA A 4 -0.67 3.19 -10.24
CA ALA A 4 -0.44 2.53 -8.94
C ALA A 4 -0.90 3.42 -7.77
N SER A 5 -0.61 4.72 -7.83
CA SER A 5 -1.07 5.72 -6.85
C SER A 5 -2.59 5.72 -6.65
N TYR A 6 -3.37 5.61 -7.73
CA TYR A 6 -4.82 5.50 -7.64
C TYR A 6 -5.22 4.23 -6.89
N ILE A 7 -4.61 3.09 -7.21
CA ILE A 7 -4.97 1.80 -6.62
C ILE A 7 -4.63 1.77 -5.13
N VAL A 8 -3.42 2.17 -4.76
CA VAL A 8 -2.95 2.24 -3.36
C VAL A 8 -3.86 3.14 -2.55
N TYR A 9 -4.19 4.34 -3.05
CA TYR A 9 -5.12 5.24 -2.36
C TYR A 9 -6.47 4.58 -2.06
N HIS A 10 -7.08 3.89 -3.03
CA HIS A 10 -8.39 3.26 -2.83
C HIS A 10 -8.33 2.04 -1.89
N VAL A 11 -7.20 1.32 -1.85
CA VAL A 11 -6.99 0.24 -0.88
C VAL A 11 -6.87 0.82 0.53
N LEU A 12 -6.04 1.85 0.74
CA LEU A 12 -5.89 2.51 2.04
C LEU A 12 -7.23 3.09 2.55
N ARG A 13 -8.05 3.65 1.64
CA ARG A 13 -9.41 4.08 1.97
C ARG A 13 -10.33 2.93 2.38
N LYS A 14 -10.19 1.75 1.77
CA LYS A 14 -11.01 0.56 2.05
C LYS A 14 -10.70 -0.06 3.42
N ILE A 15 -9.45 0.02 3.85
CA ILE A 15 -9.04 -0.46 5.18
C ILE A 15 -9.27 0.59 6.29
N GLY A 16 -9.86 1.74 5.97
CA GLY A 16 -10.34 2.71 6.97
C GLY A 16 -9.47 3.96 7.17
N LEU A 17 -8.36 4.12 6.43
CA LEU A 17 -7.54 5.33 6.59
C LEU A 17 -8.26 6.58 6.09
N ARG A 18 -8.10 7.67 6.84
CA ARG A 18 -8.62 8.98 6.44
C ARG A 18 -7.75 9.57 5.35
N ARG A 19 -8.37 10.37 4.47
CA ARG A 19 -7.65 11.04 3.37
C ARG A 19 -6.43 11.84 3.85
N GLN A 20 -6.56 12.56 4.97
CA GLN A 20 -5.47 13.33 5.55
C GLN A 20 -4.27 12.47 5.94
N ASP A 21 -4.52 11.28 6.48
CA ASP A 21 -3.47 10.35 6.92
C ASP A 21 -2.77 9.77 5.69
N ILE A 22 -3.54 9.44 4.65
CA ILE A 22 -2.99 8.96 3.37
C ILE A 22 -2.11 10.02 2.69
N LEU A 23 -2.55 11.29 2.69
CA LEU A 23 -1.80 12.39 2.07
C LEU A 23 -0.58 12.84 2.88
N SER A 24 -0.52 12.48 4.16
CA SER A 24 0.58 12.89 5.04
C SER A 24 1.89 12.13 4.80
N GLY A 25 1.87 11.03 4.05
CA GLY A 25 3.07 10.24 3.77
C GLY A 25 3.61 9.45 4.98
N LYS A 26 2.86 9.44 6.08
CA LYS A 26 3.20 8.77 7.34
C LYS A 26 3.44 7.27 7.18
N GLU A 27 4.27 6.73 8.06
CA GLU A 27 4.55 5.31 8.13
C GLU A 27 3.31 4.52 8.57
N PHE A 28 3.03 3.42 7.87
CA PHE A 28 1.82 2.63 8.11
C PHE A 28 1.78 2.07 9.53
N LYS A 29 2.87 1.46 9.98
CA LYS A 29 2.91 0.82 11.29
C LYS A 29 3.09 1.82 12.41
N ASP A 30 4.15 2.60 12.36
CA ASP A 30 4.61 3.36 13.52
C ASP A 30 3.81 4.64 13.75
N GLU A 31 3.27 5.25 12.69
CA GLU A 31 2.55 6.53 12.78
C GLU A 31 1.04 6.41 12.53
N LEU A 32 0.63 5.48 11.68
CA LEU A 32 -0.79 5.23 11.38
C LEU A 32 -1.37 4.06 12.17
N GLY A 33 -0.53 3.32 12.90
CA GLY A 33 -0.95 2.27 13.82
C GLY A 33 -1.46 1.01 13.13
N LEU A 34 -1.13 0.80 11.85
CA LEU A 34 -1.54 -0.42 11.14
C LEU A 34 -0.78 -1.60 11.72
N ASP A 35 -1.52 -2.62 12.12
CA ASP A 35 -0.91 -3.87 12.55
C ASP A 35 -0.44 -4.72 11.34
N SER A 36 0.26 -5.82 11.64
CA SER A 36 0.77 -6.71 10.59
C SER A 36 -0.34 -7.37 9.77
N ILE A 37 -1.52 -7.61 10.35
CA ILE A 37 -2.66 -8.23 9.65
C ILE A 37 -3.24 -7.23 8.66
N GLU A 38 -3.38 -5.96 9.05
CA GLU A 38 -3.84 -4.88 8.19
C GLU A 38 -2.87 -4.61 7.03
N ILE A 39 -1.55 -4.66 7.28
CA ILE A 39 -0.54 -4.55 6.24
C ILE A 39 -0.62 -5.72 5.25
N ILE A 40 -0.74 -6.96 5.73
CA ILE A 40 -0.90 -8.14 4.86
C ILE A 40 -2.20 -8.03 4.05
N TYR A 41 -3.30 -7.59 4.68
CA TYR A 41 -4.57 -7.39 3.99
C TYR A 41 -4.48 -6.29 2.90
N MET A 42 -3.79 -5.18 3.19
CA MET A 42 -3.49 -4.14 2.21
C MET A 42 -2.73 -4.71 1.01
N VAL A 43 -1.67 -5.49 1.26
CA VAL A 43 -0.85 -6.12 0.20
C VAL A 43 -1.70 -7.04 -0.67
N ASN A 44 -2.45 -7.95 -0.07
CA ASN A 44 -3.32 -8.88 -0.80
C ASN A 44 -4.36 -8.16 -1.68
N LEU A 45 -4.92 -7.04 -1.19
CA LEU A 45 -5.85 -6.22 -1.96
C LEU A 45 -5.16 -5.53 -3.16
N ILE A 46 -3.91 -5.10 -3.00
CA ILE A 46 -3.11 -4.50 -4.08
C ILE A 46 -2.78 -5.57 -5.13
N GLU A 47 -2.25 -6.71 -4.70
CA GLU A 47 -1.94 -7.86 -5.55
C GLU A 47 -3.13 -8.29 -6.40
N SER A 48 -4.30 -8.47 -5.78
CA SER A 48 -5.53 -8.83 -6.48
C SER A 48 -5.97 -7.78 -7.50
N LYS A 49 -5.80 -6.48 -7.21
CA LYS A 49 -6.19 -5.40 -8.12
C LYS A 49 -5.24 -5.22 -9.30
N LEU A 50 -3.96 -5.52 -9.10
CA LEU A 50 -2.91 -5.38 -10.12
C LEU A 50 -2.59 -6.70 -10.82
N ASN A 51 -3.14 -7.82 -10.34
CA ASN A 51 -2.83 -9.17 -10.78
C ASN A 51 -1.31 -9.46 -10.73
N ILE A 52 -0.68 -9.08 -9.62
CA ILE A 52 0.75 -9.30 -9.32
C ILE A 52 0.90 -10.11 -8.04
N SER A 53 2.11 -10.56 -7.76
CA SER A 53 2.50 -11.07 -6.45
C SER A 53 3.72 -10.32 -5.91
N ILE A 54 3.64 -9.90 -4.64
CA ILE A 54 4.65 -9.22 -3.85
C ILE A 54 5.23 -10.25 -2.88
N PRO A 55 6.53 -10.55 -2.95
CA PRO A 55 7.15 -11.51 -2.04
C PRO A 55 7.11 -11.02 -0.58
N ASP A 56 6.92 -11.95 0.37
CA ASP A 56 6.80 -11.65 1.80
C ASP A 56 8.00 -10.85 2.35
N ASN A 57 9.21 -11.14 1.87
CA ASN A 57 10.42 -10.43 2.28
C ASN A 57 10.50 -8.98 1.75
N GLU A 58 9.62 -8.60 0.83
CA GLU A 58 9.51 -7.24 0.32
C GLU A 58 8.39 -6.43 0.98
N ILE A 59 7.41 -7.10 1.61
CA ILE A 59 6.32 -6.43 2.35
C ILE A 59 6.86 -5.43 3.38
N PRO A 60 7.90 -5.73 4.19
CA PRO A 60 8.46 -4.75 5.13
C PRO A 60 9.03 -3.48 4.48
N LYS A 61 9.31 -3.49 3.17
CA LYS A 61 9.80 -2.31 2.43
C LYS A 61 8.67 -1.34 2.06
N LEU A 62 7.41 -1.77 2.16
CA LEU A 62 6.22 -0.98 1.87
C LEU A 62 5.85 -0.10 3.08
N VAL A 63 6.77 0.77 3.49
CA VAL A 63 6.69 1.48 4.78
C VAL A 63 5.62 2.58 4.79
N ASN A 64 5.40 3.23 3.66
CA ASN A 64 4.42 4.31 3.49
C ASN A 64 3.85 4.34 2.07
N ILE A 65 2.95 5.28 1.79
CA ILE A 65 2.30 5.40 0.48
C ILE A 65 3.31 5.65 -0.65
N GLU A 66 4.30 6.52 -0.45
CA GLU A 66 5.27 6.87 -1.49
C GLU A 66 6.13 5.66 -1.88
N LYS A 67 6.66 4.93 -0.88
CA LYS A 67 7.45 3.72 -1.11
C LYS A 67 6.62 2.63 -1.77
N THR A 68 5.37 2.47 -1.35
CA THR A 68 4.45 1.50 -1.95
C THR A 68 4.17 1.82 -3.41
N VAL A 69 3.80 3.07 -3.73
CA VAL A 69 3.56 3.49 -5.12
C VAL A 69 4.80 3.32 -5.97
N SER A 70 5.95 3.81 -5.50
CA SER A 70 7.22 3.70 -6.22
C SER A 70 7.64 2.25 -6.47
N TYR A 71 7.40 1.36 -5.51
CA TYR A 71 7.68 -0.07 -5.65
C TYR A 71 6.79 -0.68 -6.75
N LEU A 72 5.48 -0.40 -6.70
CA LEU A 72 4.52 -0.93 -7.66
C LEU A 72 4.79 -0.43 -9.07
N GLU A 73 5.09 0.85 -9.24
CA GLU A 73 5.42 1.44 -10.55
C GLU A 73 6.63 0.75 -11.18
N ARG A 74 7.68 0.44 -10.42
CA ARG A 74 8.83 -0.32 -10.93
C ARG A 74 8.51 -1.75 -11.30
N ARG A 75 7.50 -2.37 -10.69
CA ARG A 75 7.15 -3.77 -10.88
C ARG A 75 6.15 -4.00 -12.02
N ILE A 76 5.33 -2.98 -12.33
CA ILE A 76 4.33 -3.02 -13.41
C ILE A 76 4.78 -2.28 -14.68
N SER A 77 5.94 -1.63 -14.64
CA SER A 77 6.58 -1.04 -15.82
C SER A 77 7.18 -2.12 -16.71
#